data_AF-A0A2K3NGX8-F1
#
_entry.id   AF-A0A2K3NGX8-F1
#
_cell.length_a   1.000
_cell.length_b   1.000
_cell.length_c   1.000
_cell.angle_alpha   90.00
_cell.angle_beta   90.00
_cell.angle_gamma   90.00
#
_symmetry.space_group_name_H-M   'P 1'
#
loop_
_entity.id
_entity.type
_entity.pdbx_description
1 polymer ?
#
loop_
_entity_poly.entity_id
_entity_poly.type
_entity_poly.pdbx_seq_one_letter_code
_entity_poly.pdbx_strand_id
1 'polypeptide(L)'
;MSSLSRELVFLILQFLDEEKFKETVHKLEQESGFFFNMKYFEDEVHNGNWDEVEKYLSGFTKVDDNRYSMKIFFEIRKQKYLEALD
;
A
#
# COMPACT_ATOMS: atom_id res chain seq x y z
N MET A 1 -13.84 -7.44 -12.91
CA MET A 1 -13.50 -6.44 -13.95
C MET A 1 -12.98 -7.16 -15.18
N SER A 2 -13.21 -6.64 -16.39
CA SER A 2 -12.64 -7.23 -17.61
C SER A 2 -11.12 -7.04 -17.65
N SER A 3 -10.40 -7.85 -18.42
CA SER A 3 -8.95 -7.69 -18.66
C SER A 3 -8.61 -6.25 -19.07
N LEU A 4 -9.46 -5.66 -19.92
CA LEU A 4 -9.32 -4.31 -20.43
C LEU A 4 -9.36 -3.24 -19.33
N SER A 5 -10.27 -3.35 -18.35
CA SER A 5 -10.35 -2.37 -17.26
C SER A 5 -9.08 -2.38 -16.40
N ARG A 6 -8.45 -3.54 -16.21
CA ARG A 6 -7.19 -3.64 -15.47
C ARG A 6 -6.03 -2.98 -16.23
N GLU A 7 -5.91 -3.26 -17.53
CA GLU A 7 -4.90 -2.63 -18.39
C GLU A 7 -5.04 -1.11 -18.44
N LEU A 8 -6.28 -0.60 -18.48
CA LEU A 8 -6.53 0.83 -18.45
C LEU A 8 -6.06 1.48 -17.13
N VAL A 9 -6.24 0.80 -15.99
CA VAL A 9 -5.72 1.30 -14.71
C VAL A 9 -4.20 1.41 -14.73
N PHE A 10 -3.48 0.45 -15.34
CA PHE A 10 -2.03 0.56 -15.48
C PHE A 10 -1.59 1.73 -16.36
N LEU A 11 -2.30 2.01 -17.45
CA LEU A 11 -2.03 3.18 -18.29
C LEU A 11 -2.26 4.49 -17.53
N ILE A 12 -3.31 4.55 -16.70
CA ILE A 12 -3.57 5.72 -15.85
C ILE A 12 -2.46 5.87 -14.80
N LEU A 13 -2.04 4.78 -14.14
CA LEU A 13 -0.93 4.83 -13.16
C LEU A 13 0.36 5.37 -13.80
N GLN A 14 0.68 4.92 -15.01
CA GLN A 14 1.83 5.43 -15.75
C GLN A 14 1.71 6.94 -16.02
N PHE A 15 0.57 7.39 -16.53
CA PHE A 15 0.32 8.82 -16.77
C PHE A 15 0.46 9.66 -15.48
N LEU A 16 -0.11 9.18 -14.37
CA LEU A 16 -0.04 9.87 -13.09
C LEU A 16 1.40 9.98 -12.56
N ASP A 17 2.23 8.97 -12.77
CA ASP A 17 3.64 8.98 -12.37
C ASP A 17 4.47 9.94 -13.26
N GLU A 18 4.25 9.94 -14.57
CA GLU A 18 4.90 10.85 -15.53
C GLU A 18 4.60 12.33 -15.21
N GLU A 19 3.35 12.65 -14.87
CA GLU A 19 2.91 13.98 -14.45
C GLU A 19 3.24 14.31 -12.98
N LYS A 20 3.87 13.37 -12.24
CA LYS A 20 4.29 13.50 -10.84
C LYS A 20 3.13 13.70 -9.84
N PHE A 21 1.95 13.16 -10.12
CA PHE A 21 0.81 13.15 -9.20
C PHE A 21 0.91 12.03 -8.16
N LYS A 22 1.96 12.07 -7.34
CA LYS A 22 2.36 10.98 -6.42
C LYS A 22 1.24 10.49 -5.50
N GLU A 23 0.52 11.40 -4.83
CA GLU A 23 -0.59 11.00 -3.95
C GLU A 23 -1.71 10.28 -4.70
N THR A 24 -2.01 10.73 -5.92
CA THR A 24 -3.07 10.14 -6.76
C THR A 24 -2.66 8.76 -7.24
N VAL A 25 -1.37 8.55 -7.57
CA VAL A 25 -0.82 7.23 -7.91
C VAL A 25 -1.09 6.25 -6.78
N HIS A 26 -0.66 6.56 -5.56
CA HIS A 26 -0.77 5.63 -4.43
C HIS A 26 -2.21 5.40 -3.97
N LYS A 27 -3.08 6.42 -4.06
CA LYS A 27 -4.53 6.23 -3.85
C LYS A 27 -5.14 5.29 -4.89
N LEU A 28 -4.78 5.42 -6.17
CA LEU A 28 -5.30 4.54 -7.22
C LEU A 28 -4.77 3.11 -7.08
N GLU A 29 -3.50 2.95 -6.69
CA GLU A 29 -2.90 1.65 -6.33
C GLU A 29 -3.71 0.98 -5.21
N GLN A 30 -3.98 1.72 -4.13
CA GLN A 30 -4.73 1.25 -2.96
C GLN A 30 -6.18 0.88 -3.30
N GLU A 31 -6.91 1.76 -4.00
CA GLU A 31 -8.33 1.55 -4.30
C GLU A 31 -8.56 0.47 -5.36
N SER A 32 -7.66 0.34 -6.33
CA SER A 32 -7.75 -0.70 -7.36
C SER A 32 -7.25 -2.06 -6.90
N GLY A 33 -6.25 -2.09 -6.00
CA GLY A 33 -5.59 -3.30 -5.53
C GLY A 33 -4.80 -4.05 -6.63
N PHE A 34 -4.53 -3.42 -7.78
CA PHE A 34 -3.92 -4.10 -8.93
C PHE A 34 -2.40 -4.12 -8.95
N PHE A 35 -1.77 -3.15 -8.30
CA PHE A 35 -0.32 -3.00 -8.23
C PHE A 35 0.10 -2.53 -6.85
N PHE A 36 0.96 -3.31 -6.19
CA PHE A 36 1.53 -2.97 -4.90
C PHE A 36 2.91 -2.33 -5.10
N ASN A 37 3.06 -1.08 -4.69
CA ASN A 37 4.29 -0.33 -4.84
C ASN A 37 5.21 -0.55 -3.64
N MET A 38 6.15 -1.49 -3.79
CA MET A 38 7.11 -1.82 -2.72
C MET A 38 7.96 -0.61 -2.31
N LYS A 39 8.35 0.25 -3.25
CA LYS A 39 9.18 1.42 -2.94
C LYS A 39 8.43 2.41 -2.06
N TYR A 40 7.18 2.73 -2.41
CA TYR A 40 6.33 3.59 -1.59
C TYR A 40 6.11 2.98 -0.20
N PHE A 41 5.80 1.69 -0.13
CA PHE A 41 5.61 1.00 1.14
C PHE A 41 6.87 1.03 2.03
N GLU A 42 8.04 0.78 1.45
CA GLU A 42 9.33 0.87 2.16
C GLU A 42 9.59 2.28 2.65
N ASP A 43 9.36 3.30 1.81
CA ASP A 43 9.55 4.71 2.18
C ASP A 43 8.63 5.10 3.37
N GLU A 44 7.35 4.72 3.34
CA GLU A 44 6.40 4.99 4.44
C GLU A 44 6.75 4.25 5.73
N VAL A 45 7.25 3.01 5.63
CA VAL A 45 7.74 2.24 6.80
C VAL A 45 8.98 2.88 7.40
N HIS A 46 9.95 3.32 6.58
CA HIS A 46 11.17 3.98 7.08
C HIS A 46 10.88 5.34 7.71
N ASN A 47 9.84 6.05 7.23
CA ASN A 47 9.39 7.31 7.80
C ASN A 47 8.58 7.14 9.11
N GLY A 48 8.22 5.90 9.49
CA GLY A 48 7.39 5.63 10.66
C GLY A 48 5.93 6.03 10.49
N ASN A 49 5.44 6.19 9.26
CA ASN A 49 4.07 6.60 8.95
C ASN A 49 3.08 5.42 9.06
N TRP A 50 3.02 4.81 10.25
CA TRP A 50 2.31 3.55 10.47
C TRP A 50 0.83 3.55 10.08
N ASP A 51 0.14 4.68 10.22
CA ASP A 51 -1.27 4.81 9.84
C ASP A 51 -1.46 4.72 8.32
N GLU A 52 -0.55 5.31 7.54
CA GLU A 52 -0.59 5.23 6.08
C GLU A 52 -0.12 3.87 5.58
N VAL A 53 0.86 3.25 6.24
CA VAL A 53 1.30 1.87 5.97
C VAL A 53 0.14 0.88 6.12
N GLU A 54 -0.60 0.93 7.25
CA GLU A 54 -1.77 0.05 7.46
C GLU A 54 -2.88 0.35 6.44
N LYS A 55 -3.13 1.63 6.16
CA LYS A 55 -4.15 2.06 5.19
C LYS A 55 -3.83 1.57 3.79
N TYR A 56 -2.62 1.78 3.29
CA TYR A 56 -2.19 1.31 1.97
C TYR A 56 -2.29 -0.21 1.87
N LEU A 57 -1.77 -0.93 2.87
CA LEU A 57 -1.80 -2.41 2.89
C LEU A 57 -3.23 -2.96 2.87
N SER A 58 -4.17 -2.28 3.51
CA SER A 58 -5.59 -2.68 3.55
C SER A 58 -6.28 -2.70 2.18
N GLY A 59 -5.74 -1.98 1.18
CA GLY A 59 -6.22 -2.02 -0.21
C GLY A 59 -5.94 -3.36 -0.91
N PHE A 60 -5.00 -4.15 -0.40
CA PHE A 60 -4.54 -5.40 -1.01
C PHE A 60 -4.89 -6.63 -0.19
N THR A 61 -4.87 -6.52 1.15
CA THR A 61 -5.16 -7.65 2.03
C THR A 61 -5.64 -7.19 3.41
N LYS A 62 -6.42 -8.04 4.06
CA LYS A 62 -6.86 -7.89 5.45
C LYS A 62 -6.01 -8.73 6.39
N VAL A 63 -6.07 -8.38 7.67
CA VAL A 63 -5.30 -9.04 8.74
C VAL A 63 -5.60 -10.54 8.85
N ASP A 64 -6.79 -10.98 8.45
CA ASP A 64 -7.30 -12.34 8.60
C ASP A 64 -7.39 -13.12 7.28
N ASP A 65 -6.96 -12.55 6.15
CA ASP A 65 -7.01 -13.24 4.85
C ASP A 65 -6.16 -14.51 4.83
N ASN A 66 -4.94 -14.47 5.38
CA ASN A 66 -4.05 -15.62 5.46
C ASN A 66 -2.93 -15.43 6.51
N ARG A 67 -2.12 -16.48 6.72
CA ARG A 67 -1.01 -16.45 7.70
C ARG A 67 0.07 -15.42 7.37
N TYR A 68 0.26 -15.08 6.09
CA TYR A 68 1.26 -14.08 5.69
C TYR A 68 0.76 -12.67 5.99
N SER A 69 -0.48 -12.33 5.63
CA SER A 69 -1.05 -11.02 5.95
C SER A 69 -1.12 -10.80 7.46
N MET A 70 -1.55 -11.81 8.22
CA MET A 70 -1.54 -11.77 9.68
C MET A 70 -0.14 -11.46 10.24
N LYS A 71 0.90 -12.10 9.71
CA LYS A 71 2.29 -11.85 10.13
C LYS A 71 2.76 -10.44 9.78
N ILE A 72 2.42 -9.93 8.59
CA ILE A 72 2.81 -8.58 8.16
C ILE A 72 2.20 -7.52 9.09
N PHE A 73 0.88 -7.57 9.31
CA PHE A 73 0.21 -6.64 10.22
C PHE A 73 0.72 -6.77 11.66
N PHE A 74 1.05 -7.98 12.10
CA PHE A 74 1.62 -8.19 13.43
C PHE A 74 2.98 -7.49 13.60
N GLU A 75 3.91 -7.64 12.66
CA GLU A 75 5.22 -6.99 12.77
C GLU A 75 5.12 -5.46 12.70
N ILE A 76 4.24 -4.92 11.85
CA ILE A 76 3.98 -3.47 11.76
C ILE A 76 3.48 -2.93 13.11
N ARG A 77 2.46 -3.56 13.70
CA ARG A 77 1.88 -3.12 14.98
C ARG A 77 2.83 -3.30 16.15
N LYS A 78 3.64 -4.36 16.12
CA LYS A 78 4.69 -4.59 17.10
C LYS A 78 5.74 -3.48 17.03
N GLN A 79 6.19 -3.10 15.85
CA GLN A 79 7.15 -2.00 15.69
C GLN A 79 6.57 -0.66 16.14
N LYS A 80 5.34 -0.33 15.72
CA LYS A 80 4.60 0.84 16.20
C LYS A 80 4.49 0.89 17.72
N TYR A 81 4.24 -0.26 18.36
CA TYR A 81 4.17 -0.35 19.82
C TYR A 81 5.52 -0.12 20.48
N LEU A 82 6.61 -0.69 19.94
CA LEU A 82 7.95 -0.49 20.48
C LEU A 82 8.40 0.97 20.39
N GLU A 83 8.07 1.66 19.30
CA GLU A 83 8.38 3.10 19.13
C GLU A 83 7.55 4.00 20.06
N ALA A 84 6.35 3.59 20.45
CA ALA A 84 5.55 4.33 21.42
C ALA A 84 6.01 4.14 22.88
N LEU A 85 6.90 3.17 23.13
CA LEU A 85 7.48 2.91 24.44
C LEU A 85 8.81 3.63 24.68
N ASP A 86 9.49 4.06 23.60
CA ASP A 86 10.73 4.85 23.63
C ASP A 86 10.43 6.35 23.84
#